data_AF-A0A915BCH8-F1
#
_entry.id   AF-A0A915BCH8-F1
#
_cell.length_a   1.000
_cell.length_b   1.000
_cell.length_c   1.000
_cell.angle_alpha   90.00
_cell.angle_beta   90.00
_cell.angle_gamma   90.00
#
_symmetry.space_group_name_H-M   'P 1'
#
loop_
_entity.id
_entity.type
_entity.pdbx_description
1 polymer ?
#
loop_
_entity_poly.entity_id
_entity_poly.type
_entity_poly.pdbx_seq_one_letter_code
_entity_poly.pdbx_strand_id
1 'polypeptide(L)'
;MCRLVNDANALAYNRRPKMPFHKMENISNFLEAIKAYGVPEISCFQTVDLYENKQCYKVIECLRALAAVAQSKNAPVIFPSWVVKLSQGRPRTFPESVMRRGEMVIPLQYGTNKCASQKGMTPYGLARQIKPEN
;
A
#
# COMPACT_ATOMS: atom_id res chain seq x y z
N MET A 1 -8.24 -10.87 21.40
CA MET A 1 -7.14 -10.17 20.69
C MET A 1 -5.77 -10.69 21.12
N CYS A 2 -5.36 -10.61 22.39
CA CYS A 2 -4.03 -11.12 22.82
C CYS A 2 -3.82 -12.64 22.69
N ARG A 3 -4.87 -13.47 22.63
CA ARG A 3 -4.72 -14.92 22.37
C ARG A 3 -4.10 -15.22 20.99
N LEU A 4 -4.36 -14.39 19.98
CA LEU A 4 -3.86 -14.59 18.62
C LEU A 4 -2.36 -14.30 18.48
N VAL A 5 -1.78 -13.58 19.44
CA VAL A 5 -0.37 -13.12 19.37
C VAL A 5 0.55 -13.95 20.29
N ASN A 6 -0.02 -14.86 21.08
CA ASN A 6 0.73 -15.60 22.10
C ASN A 6 1.67 -16.69 21.56
N ASP A 7 1.59 -17.05 20.28
CA ASP A 7 2.53 -18.00 19.66
C ASP A 7 3.87 -17.32 19.26
N ALA A 8 3.90 -15.99 19.24
CA ALA A 8 5.11 -15.19 19.05
C ALA A 8 5.55 -14.58 20.39
N ASN A 9 5.98 -15.43 21.32
CA ASN A 9 6.78 -15.12 22.51
C ASN A 9 6.50 -13.77 23.25
N ALA A 10 5.91 -13.87 24.45
CA ALA A 10 6.08 -12.94 25.58
C ALA A 10 5.38 -11.56 25.55
N LEU A 11 4.08 -11.49 25.26
CA LEU A 11 3.30 -10.31 25.65
C LEU A 11 2.81 -10.41 27.10
N ALA A 12 3.08 -9.37 27.88
CA ALA A 12 2.48 -9.19 29.19
C ALA A 12 0.96 -9.02 29.03
N TYR A 13 0.23 -10.13 29.20
CA TYR A 13 -1.23 -10.15 29.07
C TYR A 13 -1.87 -10.55 30.38
N ASN A 14 -2.63 -9.61 30.97
CA ASN A 14 -3.43 -9.91 32.15
C ASN A 14 -4.70 -10.66 31.72
N ARG A 15 -4.80 -11.94 32.10
CA ARG A 15 -5.93 -12.83 31.73
C ARG A 15 -7.25 -12.46 32.40
N ARG A 16 -7.23 -11.77 33.54
CA ARG A 16 -8.44 -11.37 34.30
C ARG A 16 -8.31 -9.92 34.79
N PRO A 17 -8.37 -8.94 33.88
CA PRO A 17 -8.24 -7.54 34.24
C PRO A 17 -9.52 -7.07 34.97
N LYS A 18 -9.42 -6.86 36.28
CA LYS A 18 -10.52 -6.31 37.10
C LYS A 18 -10.68 -4.80 36.94
N MET A 19 -9.56 -4.09 36.83
CA MET A 19 -9.52 -2.63 36.78
C MET A 19 -9.54 -2.12 35.33
N PRO A 20 -10.18 -0.97 35.06
CA PRO A 20 -10.16 -0.28 33.77
C PRO A 20 -8.76 -0.17 33.14
N PHE A 21 -7.76 0.25 33.93
CA PHE A 21 -6.41 0.46 33.43
C PHE A 21 -5.76 -0.84 32.91
N HIS A 22 -5.99 -1.99 33.59
CA HIS A 22 -5.50 -3.28 33.11
C HIS A 22 -6.12 -3.70 31.78
N LYS A 23 -7.39 -3.33 31.53
CA LYS A 23 -8.05 -3.59 30.25
C LYS A 23 -7.42 -2.74 29.15
N MET A 24 -7.19 -1.45 29.42
CA MET A 24 -6.53 -0.53 28.50
C MET A 24 -5.09 -0.95 28.20
N GLU A 25 -4.34 -1.38 29.20
CA GLU A 25 -2.96 -1.87 29.07
C GLU A 25 -2.88 -3.11 28.16
N ASN A 26 -3.78 -4.08 28.34
CA ASN A 26 -3.86 -5.23 27.43
C ASN A 26 -4.09 -4.83 25.96
N ILE A 27 -4.89 -3.78 25.72
CA ILE A 27 -5.14 -3.27 24.37
C ILE A 27 -3.87 -2.62 23.83
N SER A 28 -3.19 -1.79 24.62
CA SER A 28 -1.92 -1.17 24.24
C SER A 28 -0.84 -2.22 23.93
N ASN A 29 -0.73 -3.27 24.76
CA ASN A 29 0.23 -4.36 24.53
C ASN A 29 -0.07 -5.12 23.24
N PHE A 30 -1.35 -5.32 22.89
CA PHE A 30 -1.73 -5.87 21.60
C PHE A 30 -1.31 -4.97 20.43
N LEU A 31 -1.56 -3.66 20.53
CA LEU A 31 -1.20 -2.70 19.49
C LEU A 31 0.31 -2.65 19.25
N GLU A 32 1.11 -2.69 20.31
CA GLU A 32 2.57 -2.73 20.21
C GLU A 32 3.05 -4.00 19.51
N ALA A 33 2.44 -5.14 19.84
CA ALA A 33 2.80 -6.40 19.24
C ALA A 33 2.51 -6.48 17.74
N ILE A 34 1.36 -5.97 17.31
CA ILE A 34 0.99 -6.01 15.88
C ILE A 34 1.84 -5.02 15.06
N LYS A 35 2.27 -3.89 15.66
CA LYS A 35 3.22 -2.97 15.04
C LYS A 35 4.57 -3.66 14.84
N ALA A 36 5.09 -4.32 15.87
CA ALA A 36 6.30 -5.14 15.76
C ALA A 36 6.14 -6.31 14.76
N TYR A 37 4.94 -6.87 14.64
CA TYR A 37 4.62 -7.89 13.66
C TYR A 37 4.57 -7.36 12.21
N GLY A 38 4.58 -6.04 12.00
CA GLY A 38 4.64 -5.41 10.68
C GLY A 38 3.30 -4.89 10.16
N VAL A 39 2.27 -4.76 11.02
CA VAL A 39 1.05 -4.04 10.68
C VAL A 39 1.37 -2.53 10.66
N PRO A 40 1.01 -1.81 9.59
CA PRO A 40 1.30 -0.38 9.50
C PRO A 40 0.49 0.40 10.54
N GLU A 41 1.10 1.43 11.12
CA GLU A 41 0.50 2.22 12.21
C GLU A 41 -0.80 2.92 11.79
N ILE A 42 -0.92 3.32 10.52
CA ILE A 42 -2.15 3.91 9.97
C ILE A 42 -3.37 2.96 10.06
N SER A 43 -3.13 1.65 10.07
CA SER A 43 -4.18 0.64 10.22
C SER A 43 -4.41 0.23 11.68
N CYS A 44 -3.65 0.80 12.64
CA CYS A 44 -3.86 0.56 14.06
C CYS A 44 -4.97 1.48 14.61
N PHE A 45 -5.70 0.98 15.60
CA PHE A 45 -6.70 1.76 16.33
C PHE A 45 -6.12 2.27 17.66
N GLN A 46 -6.81 3.20 18.31
CA GLN A 46 -6.43 3.71 19.62
C GLN A 46 -7.18 2.97 20.74
N THR A 47 -6.61 2.91 21.94
CA THR A 47 -7.22 2.20 23.07
C THR A 47 -8.66 2.66 23.37
N VAL A 48 -8.94 3.95 23.21
CA VAL A 48 -10.29 4.53 23.37
C VAL A 48 -11.30 4.01 22.35
N ASP A 49 -10.87 3.65 21.14
CA ASP A 49 -11.74 3.19 20.07
C ASP A 49 -12.43 1.87 20.43
N LEU A 50 -11.69 0.97 21.09
CA LEU A 50 -12.20 -0.31 21.57
C LEU A 50 -12.75 -0.24 23.00
N TYR A 51 -12.06 0.46 23.90
CA TYR A 51 -12.43 0.48 25.32
C TYR A 51 -13.73 1.25 25.58
N GLU A 52 -13.90 2.41 24.95
CA GLU A 52 -15.10 3.25 25.09
C GLU A 52 -16.08 3.07 23.92
N ASN A 53 -15.81 2.13 23.01
CA ASN A 53 -16.64 1.86 21.83
C ASN A 53 -16.87 3.09 20.94
N LYS A 54 -15.84 3.93 20.76
CA LYS A 54 -15.94 5.15 19.92
C LYS A 54 -15.86 4.82 18.43
N GLN A 55 -14.97 3.92 18.04
CA GLN A 55 -14.65 3.64 16.63
C GLN A 55 -14.34 2.16 16.38
N CYS A 56 -15.29 1.27 16.70
CA CYS A 56 -15.12 -0.19 16.48
C CYS A 56 -14.83 -0.59 15.03
N TYR A 57 -15.21 0.23 14.05
CA TYR A 57 -14.87 -0.02 12.64
C TYR A 57 -13.35 -0.08 12.41
N LYS A 58 -12.57 0.81 13.03
CA LYS A 58 -11.09 0.79 12.92
C LYS A 58 -10.48 -0.48 13.51
N VAL A 59 -11.11 -1.04 14.53
CA VAL A 59 -10.69 -2.32 15.13
C VAL A 59 -10.83 -3.45 14.11
N ILE A 60 -11.93 -3.46 13.34
CA ILE A 60 -12.17 -4.46 12.28
C ILE A 60 -11.15 -4.28 11.14
N GLU A 61 -10.87 -3.05 10.72
CA GLU A 61 -9.83 -2.78 9.71
C GLU A 61 -8.45 -3.23 10.16
N CYS A 62 -8.10 -2.95 11.42
CA CYS A 62 -6.85 -3.39 12.02
C CYS A 62 -6.71 -4.92 12.01
N LEU A 63 -7.78 -5.65 12.37
CA LEU A 63 -7.79 -7.11 12.32
C LEU A 63 -7.64 -7.65 10.89
N ARG A 64 -8.26 -7.01 9.90
CA ARG A 64 -8.10 -7.37 8.49
C ARG A 64 -6.67 -7.14 8.02
N ALA A 65 -6.06 -6.01 8.39
CA ALA A 65 -4.66 -5.72 8.09
C ALA A 65 -3.71 -6.74 8.74
N LEU A 66 -3.95 -7.09 10.01
CA LEU A 66 -3.20 -8.14 10.71
C LEU A 66 -3.32 -9.50 10.00
N ALA A 67 -4.53 -9.90 9.59
CA ALA A 67 -4.73 -11.15 8.85
C ALA A 67 -3.98 -11.15 7.50
N ALA A 68 -3.97 -10.02 6.80
CA ALA A 68 -3.26 -9.87 5.53
C ALA A 68 -1.73 -9.96 5.70
N VAL A 69 -1.18 -9.38 6.77
CA VAL A 69 0.25 -9.48 7.13
C VAL A 69 0.61 -10.89 7.60
N ALA A 70 -0.25 -11.54 8.39
CA ALA A 70 -0.05 -12.92 8.81
C ALA A 70 -0.06 -13.88 7.61
N GLN A 71 -0.93 -13.64 6.63
CA GLN A 71 -0.95 -14.40 5.38
C GLN A 71 0.31 -14.18 4.54
N SER A 72 0.82 -12.95 4.45
CA SER A 72 2.05 -12.67 3.70
C SER A 72 3.30 -13.27 4.34
N LYS A 73 3.28 -13.49 5.66
CA LYS A 73 4.33 -14.17 6.43
C LYS A 73 4.17 -15.70 6.49
N ASN A 74 3.23 -16.27 5.73
CA ASN A 74 2.95 -17.72 5.71
C ASN A 74 2.68 -18.31 7.11
N ALA A 75 1.96 -17.58 7.97
CA ALA A 75 1.57 -18.11 9.27
C ALA A 75 0.77 -19.43 9.11
N PRO A 76 0.95 -20.42 10.01
CA PRO A 76 0.32 -21.75 9.92
C PRO A 76 -1.16 -21.71 10.34
N VAL A 77 -1.94 -20.82 9.73
CA VAL A 77 -3.35 -20.59 10.02
C VAL A 77 -4.14 -20.69 8.72
N ILE A 78 -5.32 -21.31 8.78
CA ILE A 78 -6.24 -21.32 7.64
C ILE A 78 -6.88 -19.94 7.53
N PHE A 79 -6.54 -19.22 6.45
CA PHE A 79 -7.10 -17.91 6.19
C PHE A 79 -8.41 -18.02 5.41
N PRO A 80 -9.51 -17.41 5.90
CA PRO A 80 -10.76 -17.32 5.14
C PRO A 80 -10.60 -16.52 3.83
N SER A 81 -11.52 -16.72 2.88
CA SER A 81 -11.51 -16.05 1.57
C SER A 81 -11.64 -14.53 1.61
N TRP A 82 -12.18 -13.96 2.69
CA TRP A 82 -12.29 -12.50 2.86
C TRP A 82 -10.96 -11.83 3.24
N VAL A 83 -9.92 -12.60 3.58
CA VAL A 83 -8.60 -12.04 3.89
C VAL A 83 -7.92 -11.62 2.59
N VAL A 84 -7.70 -10.32 2.46
CA VAL A 84 -7.04 -9.73 1.29
C VAL A 84 -5.55 -10.06 1.34
N LYS A 85 -5.03 -10.62 0.23
CA LYS A 85 -3.58 -10.86 0.09
C LYS A 85 -2.86 -9.54 -0.13
N LEU A 86 -1.83 -9.26 0.69
CA LEU A 86 -0.96 -8.10 0.46
C LEU A 86 -0.29 -8.23 -0.91
N SER A 87 -0.36 -7.17 -1.71
CA SER A 87 0.30 -7.11 -3.02
C SER A 87 1.81 -7.29 -2.83
N GLN A 88 2.38 -8.29 -3.51
CA GLN A 88 3.81 -8.53 -3.54
C GLN A 88 4.35 -8.02 -4.87
N GLY A 89 5.41 -7.21 -4.82
CA GLY A 89 6.14 -6.83 -6.02
C GLY A 89 6.62 -8.09 -6.73
N ARG A 90 6.22 -8.28 -7.99
CA ARG A 90 6.75 -9.34 -8.85
C ARG A 90 7.68 -8.70 -9.86
N PRO A 91 8.97 -8.52 -9.56
CA PRO A 91 9.93 -8.01 -10.54
C PRO A 91 9.94 -8.96 -11.73
N ARG A 92 9.71 -8.42 -12.92
CA ARG A 92 9.76 -9.18 -14.17
C ARG A 92 11.13 -8.96 -14.79
N THR A 93 11.90 -10.02 -14.92
CA THR A 93 13.16 -9.99 -15.65
C THR A 93 12.86 -10.37 -17.10
N PHE A 94 13.23 -9.50 -18.03
CA PHE A 94 13.17 -9.77 -19.45
C PHE A 94 14.56 -10.13 -19.97
N PRO A 95 14.67 -11.00 -20.99
CA PRO A 95 15.96 -11.26 -21.60
C PRO A 95 16.51 -9.99 -22.25
N GLU A 96 17.84 -9.86 -22.26
CA GLU A 96 18.55 -8.68 -22.79
C GLU A 96 18.15 -8.33 -24.23
N SER A 97 17.88 -9.35 -25.06
CA SER A 97 17.42 -9.17 -26.44
C SER A 97 16.04 -8.52 -26.55
N VAL A 98 15.19 -8.64 -25.53
CA VAL A 98 13.88 -7.97 -25.46
C VAL A 98 14.07 -6.53 -24.95
N MET A 99 14.91 -6.32 -23.93
CA MET A 99 15.22 -4.99 -23.40
C MET A 99 15.82 -4.09 -24.48
N ARG A 100 16.83 -4.59 -25.21
CA ARG A 100 17.49 -3.88 -26.32
C ARG A 100 16.56 -3.57 -27.50
N ARG A 101 15.57 -4.44 -27.77
CA ARG A 101 14.52 -4.15 -28.77
C ARG A 101 13.58 -3.04 -28.29
N GLY A 102 13.34 -2.94 -26.99
CA GLY A 102 12.55 -1.85 -26.38
C GLY A 102 13.22 -0.50 -26.54
N GLU A 103 14.54 -0.41 -26.49
CA GLU A 103 15.30 0.85 -26.69
C GLU A 103 15.14 1.42 -28.11
N MET A 104 14.88 0.55 -29.10
CA MET A 104 14.62 0.96 -30.49
C MET A 104 13.20 1.48 -30.69
N VAL A 105 12.28 1.19 -29.76
CA VAL A 105 10.90 1.69 -29.81
C VAL A 105 10.87 3.09 -29.20
N ILE A 106 10.82 4.10 -30.07
CA ILE A 106 10.60 5.49 -29.63
C ILE A 106 9.17 5.58 -29.06
N PRO A 107 8.98 5.84 -27.76
CA PRO A 107 7.64 6.04 -27.21
C PRO A 107 7.02 7.25 -27.89
N LEU A 108 5.76 7.10 -28.31
CA LEU A 108 5.02 8.09 -29.08
C LEU A 108 5.06 9.46 -28.35
N GLN A 109 5.90 10.36 -28.86
CA GLN A 109 6.08 11.76 -28.49
C GLN A 109 6.29 12.08 -27.00
N TYR A 110 7.50 11.85 -26.48
CA TYR A 110 8.11 12.82 -25.55
C TYR A 110 8.77 13.93 -26.37
N GLY A 111 7.94 14.81 -26.94
CA GLY A 111 8.41 16.06 -27.52
C GLY A 111 8.96 16.96 -26.41
N THR A 112 10.27 17.16 -26.37
CA THR A 112 10.85 18.23 -25.55
C THR A 112 10.55 19.58 -26.22
N ASN A 113 9.86 20.45 -25.49
CA ASN A 113 9.55 21.82 -25.93
C ASN A 113 10.76 22.78 -25.73
N LYS A 114 11.88 22.27 -25.22
CA LYS A 114 13.04 23.08 -24.88
C LYS A 114 14.22 22.71 -25.76
N CYS A 115 14.26 23.27 -26.99
CA CYS A 115 15.49 23.73 -27.66
C CYS A 115 15.29 24.30 -29.08
N ALA A 116 14.06 24.47 -29.59
CA ALA A 116 13.84 25.22 -30.82
C ALA A 116 12.68 26.20 -30.63
N SER A 117 13.02 27.48 -30.54
CA SER A 117 12.11 28.62 -30.50
C SER A 117 10.92 28.44 -31.46
N GLN A 118 9.70 28.73 -30.98
CA GLN A 118 8.48 28.81 -31.80
C GLN A 118 8.50 29.99 -32.79
N LYS A 119 9.62 30.69 -32.93
CA LYS A 119 9.77 31.79 -33.89
C LYS A 119 9.89 31.21 -35.29
N GLY A 120 8.77 31.11 -36.01
CA GLY A 120 8.69 30.64 -37.40
C GLY A 120 7.80 29.41 -37.64
N MET A 121 7.16 28.84 -36.61
CA MET A 121 6.14 27.81 -36.84
C MET A 121 4.82 28.44 -37.25
N THR A 122 4.35 28.15 -38.45
CA THR A 122 3.01 28.54 -38.91
C THR A 122 1.95 27.69 -38.19
N PRO A 123 0.90 28.30 -37.63
CA PRO A 123 -0.20 27.53 -37.03
C PRO A 123 -0.88 26.66 -38.09
N TYR A 124 -1.27 25.46 -37.69
CA TYR A 124 -2.09 24.59 -38.51
C TYR A 124 -3.41 25.31 -38.85
N GLY A 125 -3.69 25.50 -40.15
CA GLY A 125 -4.91 26.15 -40.63
C GLY A 125 -4.70 27.38 -41.54
N LEU A 126 -3.46 27.77 -41.84
CA LEU A 126 -3.21 28.81 -42.85
C LEU A 126 -3.57 28.33 -44.27
N ALA A 127 -4.24 29.19 -45.04
CA ALA A 127 -4.59 28.91 -46.43
C ALA A 127 -3.32 28.69 -47.28
N ARG A 128 -3.37 27.72 -48.20
CA ARG A 128 -2.26 27.40 -49.12
C ARG A 128 -1.92 28.64 -49.95
N GLN A 129 -0.69 29.12 -49.86
CA GLN A 129 -0.20 30.16 -50.78
C GLN A 129 -0.07 29.55 -52.18
N ILE A 130 -1.01 29.87 -53.07
CA ILE A 130 -0.88 29.63 -54.50
C ILE A 130 -0.07 30.80 -55.05
N LYS A 131 1.15 30.55 -55.55
CA LYS A 131 1.92 31.55 -56.29
C LYS A 131 1.37 31.61 -57.71
N PRO A 132 0.91 32.76 -58.22
CA PRO A 132 0.65 32.90 -59.64
C PRO A 132 1.99 32.92 -60.39
N GLU A 133 2.06 32.18 -61.50
CA GLU A 133 3.21 32.15 -62.39
C GLU A 133 3.19 33.41 -63.26
N ASN A 134 4.24 34.23 -63.13
CA ASN A 134 4.80 35.12 -64.16
C ASN A 134 6.14 35.67 -63.67
#